data_AF-A0A7S1GQJ7-F1
#
_entry.id   AF-A0A7S1GQJ7-F1
#
_cell.length_a   1.000
_cell.length_b   1.000
_cell.length_c   1.000
_cell.angle_alpha   90.00
_cell.angle_beta   90.00
_cell.angle_gamma   90.00
#
_symmetry.space_group_name_H-M   'P 1'
#
loop_
_entity.id
_entity.type
_entity.pdbx_description
1 polymer ?
#
loop_
_entity_poly.entity_id
_entity_poly.type
_entity_poly.pdbx_seq_one_letter_code
_entity_poly.pdbx_strand_id
1 'polypeptide(L)'
;GPGTRGTIMRILSLLLLFTLVVAQPPSGGGGGPPGGGGGPGGGGGGGNMGGGSGGTGESTSTECTGSSSCSQDGSSNFVKKTLTYANGKFSGNIITNQCTNRASDTPGGSATCVKQTIPDPSFTTTPAASPGLGRVGLTLSGGVNIYGPLEAGFTLGQACTNNAGDCVGGVDVGTCENELNAECESANVKTQMFMDDCGGHANPYHIHNKLACEYTTTDSASHSPIVAVMLDGRGLYGKWEGGGAAPGDLDACNGHMGPVPASTEHGTTAGTVYHYHVTDSPPYTIGCYGPVSTIDECKGLYSECTATANAITVPQTDGNTYNYQQWCTCYQHEGTCNSNQFPSLCGGQGTVTVASQSGVSGGGDTGSGPGGSGGPGGAPSAGATLTTSPILTLLVAALAALFARW
;
A
#
# COMPACT_ATOMS: atom_id res chain seq x y z
N GLY A 1 -29.87 61.81 -8.45
CA GLY A 1 -28.85 62.85 -8.20
C GLY A 1 -29.54 64.17 -7.87
N PRO A 2 -28.81 65.28 -7.64
CA PRO A 2 -27.34 65.42 -7.58
C PRO A 2 -26.76 64.93 -6.23
N GLY A 3 -25.45 65.01 -5.92
CA GLY A 3 -24.28 65.26 -6.78
C GLY A 3 -23.23 66.22 -6.18
N THR A 4 -21.94 65.83 -6.23
CA THR A 4 -20.71 66.66 -5.99
C THR A 4 -20.47 67.18 -4.55
N ARG A 5 -19.24 67.48 -4.06
CA ARG A 5 -17.84 67.18 -4.47
C ARG A 5 -16.85 67.45 -3.30
N GLY A 6 -15.71 66.75 -3.26
CA GLY A 6 -14.44 67.24 -2.66
C GLY A 6 -14.08 66.81 -1.23
N THR A 7 -12.82 66.94 -0.74
CA THR A 7 -11.54 67.35 -1.37
C THR A 7 -10.33 67.06 -0.44
N ILE A 8 -9.27 66.36 -0.91
CA ILE A 8 -7.85 66.35 -0.39
C ILE A 8 -7.64 65.79 1.04
N MET A 9 -6.59 65.03 1.43
CA MET A 9 -5.39 64.39 0.83
C MET A 9 -5.14 63.05 1.63
N ARG A 10 -4.02 62.30 1.77
CA ARG A 10 -2.56 62.23 1.44
C ARG A 10 -2.17 60.71 1.62
N ILE A 11 -0.96 60.12 1.58
CA ILE A 11 0.49 60.45 1.49
C ILE A 11 1.13 59.64 0.29
N LEU A 12 2.43 59.82 0.04
CA LEU A 12 3.31 59.17 -0.94
C LEU A 12 3.48 57.64 -0.79
N SER A 13 3.81 56.99 -1.92
CA SER A 13 5.14 56.34 -2.10
C SER A 13 5.55 56.34 -3.58
N LEU A 14 6.86 56.23 -3.86
CA LEU A 14 7.44 56.49 -5.19
C LEU A 14 7.36 55.29 -6.15
N LEU A 15 7.38 55.61 -7.44
CA LEU A 15 7.73 54.67 -8.52
C LEU A 15 8.87 55.27 -9.35
N LEU A 16 9.90 54.50 -9.66
CA LEU A 16 10.90 54.85 -10.67
C LEU A 16 11.34 53.58 -11.41
N LEU A 17 11.06 53.51 -12.71
CA LEU A 17 11.65 52.48 -13.58
C LEU A 17 12.90 53.05 -14.24
N PHE A 18 13.91 52.20 -14.43
CA PHE A 18 14.70 52.21 -15.67
C PHE A 18 15.19 50.79 -15.98
N THR A 19 15.12 50.41 -17.26
CA THR A 19 15.61 49.14 -17.79
C THR A 19 16.91 49.35 -18.56
N LEU A 20 17.81 48.36 -18.55
CA LEU A 20 18.80 48.13 -19.62
C LEU A 20 19.35 46.70 -19.55
N VAL A 21 20.16 46.30 -20.52
CA VAL A 21 20.28 44.90 -21.01
C VAL A 21 21.75 44.46 -21.15
N VAL A 22 21.96 43.14 -21.23
CA VAL A 22 23.18 42.41 -21.68
C VAL A 22 24.33 42.26 -20.66
N ALA A 23 24.58 41.01 -20.23
CA ALA A 23 25.83 40.26 -20.52
C ALA A 23 25.88 38.86 -19.86
N GLN A 24 26.35 37.85 -20.60
CA GLN A 24 27.11 36.70 -20.07
C GLN A 24 28.54 36.85 -20.62
N PRO A 25 29.60 36.54 -19.85
CA PRO A 25 30.14 35.16 -19.80
C PRO A 25 30.88 34.86 -18.46
N PRO A 26 31.75 33.82 -18.31
CA PRO A 26 31.89 32.57 -19.06
C PRO A 26 31.67 31.32 -18.17
N SER A 27 31.74 30.13 -18.78
CA SER A 27 31.87 28.85 -18.07
C SER A 27 33.26 28.69 -17.42
N GLY A 28 33.31 28.27 -16.15
CA GLY A 28 34.53 27.82 -15.47
C GLY A 28 34.23 26.62 -14.58
N GLY A 29 34.88 25.49 -14.84
CA GLY A 29 34.69 24.26 -14.07
C GLY A 29 35.64 24.15 -12.88
N GLY A 30 35.17 23.55 -11.78
CA GLY A 30 35.98 23.22 -10.61
C GLY A 30 35.24 22.21 -9.73
N GLY A 31 35.85 21.04 -9.50
CA GLY A 31 35.24 19.98 -8.70
C GLY A 31 35.43 20.19 -7.20
N GLY A 32 34.39 19.90 -6.42
CA GLY A 32 34.38 19.85 -4.96
C GLY A 32 33.16 19.04 -4.49
N PRO A 33 33.23 18.31 -3.36
CA PRO A 33 32.23 17.31 -3.03
C PRO A 33 30.93 17.91 -2.49
N PRO A 34 29.76 17.33 -2.80
CA PRO A 34 28.54 17.61 -2.05
C PRO A 34 28.66 17.03 -0.64
N GLY A 35 28.53 17.89 0.38
CA GLY A 35 28.42 17.44 1.77
C GLY A 35 27.04 16.83 2.03
N GLY A 36 26.99 15.73 2.78
CA GLY A 36 25.74 15.12 3.21
C GLY A 36 25.08 15.87 4.38
N GLY A 37 23.88 15.42 4.78
CA GLY A 37 23.20 15.91 5.99
C GLY A 37 21.95 16.76 5.74
N GLY A 38 21.05 16.32 4.86
CA GLY A 38 19.72 16.90 4.69
C GLY A 38 18.66 15.81 4.55
N GLY A 39 18.02 15.41 5.66
CA GLY A 39 16.84 14.54 5.60
C GLY A 39 15.62 15.31 5.07
N PRO A 40 14.66 14.63 4.40
CA PRO A 40 13.49 15.30 3.85
C PRO A 40 12.56 15.79 4.96
N GLY A 41 12.56 17.11 5.20
CA GLY A 41 11.51 17.75 5.98
C GLY A 41 10.21 17.79 5.18
N GLY A 42 9.15 17.15 5.69
CA GLY A 42 7.85 17.15 5.02
C GLY A 42 7.23 18.56 4.98
N GLY A 43 6.64 18.95 3.84
CA GLY A 43 6.03 20.27 3.72
C GLY A 43 5.66 20.72 2.31
N GLY A 44 4.70 20.06 1.66
CA GLY A 44 3.95 20.60 0.53
C GLY A 44 4.45 20.25 -0.87
N GLY A 45 3.51 19.87 -1.75
CA GLY A 45 3.73 19.83 -3.19
C GLY A 45 4.54 18.64 -3.71
N GLY A 46 4.16 17.41 -3.35
CA GLY A 46 4.59 16.24 -4.12
C GLY A 46 4.16 16.41 -5.58
N GLY A 47 5.13 16.47 -6.50
CA GLY A 47 4.87 16.61 -7.93
C GLY A 47 4.11 15.41 -8.49
N ASN A 48 3.34 15.62 -9.56
CA ASN A 48 2.50 14.58 -10.18
C ASN A 48 3.35 13.53 -10.94
N MET A 49 4.05 12.69 -10.18
CA MET A 49 4.75 11.49 -10.62
C MET A 49 4.16 10.32 -9.81
N GLY A 50 3.34 9.48 -10.43
CA GLY A 50 2.76 8.31 -9.75
C GLY A 50 1.24 8.23 -9.73
N GLY A 51 0.64 8.26 -10.92
CA GLY A 51 -0.54 7.48 -11.24
C GLY A 51 -1.90 8.04 -10.84
N GLY A 52 -1.97 8.81 -9.75
CA GLY A 52 -3.22 9.37 -9.24
C GLY A 52 -3.02 10.76 -8.64
N SER A 53 -3.90 11.69 -9.00
CA SER A 53 -3.96 13.01 -8.36
C SER A 53 -4.31 12.86 -6.89
N GLY A 54 -3.67 13.63 -6.02
CA GLY A 54 -3.97 13.64 -4.58
C GLY A 54 -5.44 13.98 -4.28
N GLY A 55 -5.91 13.52 -3.12
CA GLY A 55 -7.22 13.90 -2.60
C GLY A 55 -7.35 15.41 -2.39
N THR A 56 -8.56 15.95 -2.59
CA THR A 56 -8.89 17.37 -2.41
C THR A 56 -9.69 17.64 -1.13
N GLY A 57 -9.96 16.60 -0.36
CA GLY A 57 -10.74 16.63 0.89
C GLY A 57 -9.93 16.91 2.15
N GLU A 58 -8.59 16.97 2.08
CA GLU A 58 -7.76 17.43 3.20
C GLU A 58 -7.80 18.97 3.33
N SER A 59 -7.99 19.45 4.56
CA SER A 59 -7.67 20.81 4.96
C SER A 59 -6.82 20.82 6.23
N THR A 60 -6.13 21.93 6.52
CA THR A 60 -5.65 22.19 7.87
C THR A 60 -6.81 22.24 8.87
N SER A 61 -6.50 22.02 10.15
CA SER A 61 -7.45 22.10 11.26
C SER A 61 -6.78 22.70 12.51
N THR A 62 -7.59 23.18 13.45
CA THR A 62 -7.16 23.66 14.77
C THR A 62 -7.81 22.86 15.91
N GLU A 63 -8.45 21.74 15.61
CA GLU A 63 -9.19 20.92 16.59
C GLU A 63 -8.30 19.90 17.32
N CYS A 64 -7.07 19.66 16.85
CA CYS A 64 -6.15 18.74 17.50
C CYS A 64 -5.58 19.33 18.80
N THR A 65 -5.62 18.54 19.88
CA THR A 65 -5.05 18.88 21.18
C THR A 65 -3.87 17.97 21.49
N GLY A 66 -2.72 18.51 21.89
CA GLY A 66 -1.56 17.71 22.28
C GLY A 66 -0.23 18.41 22.01
N SER A 67 0.81 17.60 21.79
CA SER A 67 2.14 18.06 21.42
C SER A 67 2.21 18.57 19.98
N SER A 68 3.19 19.43 19.69
CA SER A 68 3.61 19.79 18.32
C SER A 68 4.60 18.78 17.71
N SER A 69 4.99 17.74 18.45
CA SER A 69 5.84 16.62 18.00
C SER A 69 5.16 15.27 18.22
N CYS A 70 5.45 14.31 17.37
CA CYS A 70 5.00 12.93 17.51
C CYS A 70 5.97 12.14 18.41
N SER A 71 5.47 11.57 19.49
CA SER A 71 6.17 10.59 20.31
C SER A 71 6.23 9.25 19.57
N GLN A 72 7.37 8.58 19.62
CA GLN A 72 7.55 7.26 18.98
C GLN A 72 6.73 6.14 19.63
N ASP A 73 6.25 6.33 20.87
CA ASP A 73 5.39 5.38 21.60
C ASP A 73 3.89 5.53 21.25
N GLY A 74 3.53 6.51 20.43
CA GLY A 74 2.15 6.82 20.07
C GLY A 74 1.37 7.65 21.10
N SER A 75 1.96 7.98 22.26
CA SER A 75 1.31 8.75 23.34
C SER A 75 0.84 10.15 22.93
N SER A 76 1.37 10.67 21.83
CA SER A 76 1.03 11.97 21.25
C SER A 76 -0.12 11.92 20.22
N ASN A 77 -0.67 10.75 19.89
CA ASN A 77 -1.71 10.64 18.87
C ASN A 77 -2.95 11.46 19.22
N PHE A 78 -3.49 12.14 18.22
CA PHE A 78 -4.83 12.72 18.28
C PHE A 78 -5.62 12.23 17.08
N VAL A 79 -6.78 11.62 17.33
CA VAL A 79 -7.80 11.39 16.32
C VAL A 79 -9.18 11.81 16.82
N LYS A 80 -9.93 12.52 15.98
CA LYS A 80 -11.36 12.79 16.15
C LYS A 80 -12.10 12.34 14.90
N LYS A 81 -12.89 11.28 15.04
CA LYS A 81 -13.80 10.76 14.00
C LYS A 81 -15.16 11.45 14.12
N THR A 82 -15.74 11.87 13.02
CA THR A 82 -17.15 12.29 12.94
C THR A 82 -17.70 11.75 11.63
N LEU A 83 -18.07 10.47 11.68
CA LEU A 83 -18.44 9.64 10.54
C LEU A 83 -19.84 9.05 10.73
N THR A 84 -20.57 8.92 9.63
CA THR A 84 -21.85 8.21 9.52
C THR A 84 -21.72 7.13 8.45
N TYR A 85 -22.10 5.89 8.76
CA TYR A 85 -22.09 4.77 7.81
C TYR A 85 -23.48 4.54 7.20
N ALA A 86 -23.55 4.42 5.87
CA ALA A 86 -24.76 4.06 5.13
C ALA A 86 -24.40 3.42 3.79
N ASN A 87 -25.16 2.41 3.35
CA ASN A 87 -25.05 1.80 2.01
C ASN A 87 -23.61 1.34 1.64
N GLY A 88 -22.87 0.79 2.60
CA GLY A 88 -21.48 0.33 2.39
C GLY A 88 -20.40 1.43 2.49
N LYS A 89 -20.77 2.70 2.66
CA LYS A 89 -19.83 3.82 2.74
C LYS A 89 -19.97 4.64 4.01
N PHE A 90 -18.84 5.15 4.49
CA PHE A 90 -18.78 6.24 5.45
C PHE A 90 -18.94 7.60 4.75
N SER A 91 -19.42 8.57 5.52
CA SER A 91 -19.47 9.98 5.17
C SER A 91 -19.17 10.84 6.40
N GLY A 92 -18.50 11.98 6.24
CA GLY A 92 -18.14 12.90 7.33
C GLY A 92 -16.67 13.34 7.29
N ASN A 93 -16.02 13.39 8.45
CA ASN A 93 -14.65 13.85 8.61
C ASN A 93 -13.84 12.98 9.57
N ILE A 94 -12.53 12.87 9.32
CA ILE A 94 -11.52 12.44 10.30
C ILE A 94 -10.55 13.61 10.50
N ILE A 95 -10.30 13.98 11.76
CA ILE A 95 -9.26 14.94 12.14
C ILE A 95 -8.14 14.15 12.80
N THR A 96 -6.91 14.35 12.37
CA THR A 96 -5.70 13.69 12.89
C THR A 96 -4.56 14.69 13.05
N ASN A 97 -3.66 14.46 14.00
CA ASN A 97 -2.39 15.19 14.10
C ASN A 97 -1.23 14.53 13.36
N GLN A 98 -1.51 13.52 12.51
CA GLN A 98 -0.56 12.81 11.65
C GLN A 98 0.51 11.98 12.40
N CYS A 99 0.33 11.74 13.71
CA CYS A 99 1.21 10.87 14.51
C CYS A 99 0.72 9.42 14.53
N THR A 100 1.66 8.47 14.61
CA THR A 100 1.37 7.06 14.98
C THR A 100 0.55 6.97 16.28
N ASN A 101 -0.33 5.97 16.39
CA ASN A 101 -1.12 5.65 17.58
C ASN A 101 -0.47 4.59 18.49
N ARG A 102 0.79 4.23 18.22
CA ARG A 102 1.53 3.13 18.87
C ARG A 102 3.05 3.34 18.78
N ALA A 103 3.79 2.42 19.41
CA ALA A 103 5.21 2.21 19.16
C ALA A 103 5.54 2.11 17.65
N SER A 104 6.57 2.83 17.20
CA SER A 104 7.20 2.70 15.88
C SER A 104 8.69 3.03 15.98
N ASP A 105 9.53 2.31 15.23
CA ASP A 105 10.96 2.59 15.09
C ASP A 105 11.25 3.86 14.28
N THR A 106 10.24 4.38 13.58
CA THR A 106 10.30 5.66 12.86
C THR A 106 10.65 6.80 13.81
N PRO A 107 11.65 7.65 13.52
CA PRO A 107 11.98 8.81 14.36
C PRO A 107 10.81 9.79 14.47
N GLY A 108 10.55 10.33 15.66
CA GLY A 108 9.38 11.20 15.90
C GLY A 108 9.41 12.52 15.11
N GLY A 109 8.41 12.75 14.25
CA GLY A 109 8.27 13.97 13.44
C GLY A 109 7.45 15.10 14.07
N SER A 110 7.06 16.07 13.24
CA SER A 110 6.19 17.19 13.63
C SER A 110 4.70 16.84 13.54
N ALA A 111 3.97 17.03 14.63
CA ALA A 111 2.53 16.81 14.66
C ALA A 111 1.82 17.92 13.84
N THR A 112 1.03 17.53 12.84
CA THR A 112 0.41 18.44 11.88
C THR A 112 -1.10 18.22 11.88
N CYS A 113 -1.88 19.20 12.34
CA CYS A 113 -3.33 19.03 12.47
C CYS A 113 -4.05 19.18 11.12
N VAL A 114 -4.63 18.09 10.64
CA VAL A 114 -5.37 18.02 9.37
C VAL A 114 -6.76 17.44 9.57
N LYS A 115 -7.68 17.79 8.68
CA LYS A 115 -9.04 17.25 8.57
C LYS A 115 -9.21 16.66 7.18
N GLN A 116 -9.33 15.33 7.09
CA GLN A 116 -9.74 14.63 5.87
C GLN A 116 -11.26 14.56 5.81
N THR A 117 -11.83 15.02 4.69
CA THR A 117 -13.22 14.80 4.31
C THR A 117 -13.38 13.38 3.75
N ILE A 118 -14.43 12.66 4.15
CA ILE A 118 -14.74 11.30 3.69
C ILE A 118 -16.19 11.28 3.15
N PRO A 119 -16.46 10.73 1.96
CA PRO A 119 -15.48 10.51 0.90
C PRO A 119 -14.77 11.82 0.54
N ASP A 120 -13.53 11.72 0.06
CA ASP A 120 -12.80 12.83 -0.52
C ASP A 120 -13.51 13.27 -1.83
N PRO A 121 -13.70 14.57 -2.09
CA PRO A 121 -14.35 15.04 -3.30
C PRO A 121 -13.77 14.45 -4.60
N SER A 122 -12.45 14.21 -4.65
CA SER A 122 -11.75 13.62 -5.79
C SER A 122 -12.22 12.19 -6.12
N PHE A 123 -12.69 11.43 -5.13
CA PHE A 123 -12.96 9.99 -5.24
C PHE A 123 -14.44 9.64 -4.95
N THR A 124 -15.33 10.62 -5.14
CA THR A 124 -16.79 10.44 -5.04
C THR A 124 -17.37 9.59 -6.17
N THR A 125 -16.70 9.55 -7.33
CA THR A 125 -17.02 8.68 -8.48
C THR A 125 -15.95 7.59 -8.59
N THR A 126 -16.35 6.36 -8.92
CA THR A 126 -15.47 5.19 -9.07
C THR A 126 -15.92 4.35 -10.28
N PRO A 127 -15.02 3.63 -10.99
CA PRO A 127 -13.60 3.46 -10.68
C PRO A 127 -12.76 4.73 -10.84
N ALA A 128 -11.73 4.86 -10.00
CA ALA A 128 -10.81 6.01 -10.00
C ALA A 128 -9.41 5.61 -9.51
N ALA A 129 -8.38 6.25 -10.04
CA ALA A 129 -7.00 6.04 -9.59
C ALA A 129 -6.82 6.49 -8.12
N SER A 130 -6.27 5.61 -7.30
CA SER A 130 -5.70 5.96 -6.00
C SER A 130 -4.33 6.65 -6.17
N PRO A 131 -3.95 7.60 -5.29
CA PRO A 131 -2.62 8.19 -5.30
C PRO A 131 -1.53 7.15 -5.01
N GLY A 132 -0.54 6.98 -5.92
CA GLY A 132 0.50 5.97 -5.75
C GLY A 132 1.43 6.22 -4.56
N LEU A 133 1.79 7.48 -4.32
CA LEU A 133 2.69 7.95 -3.23
C LEU A 133 1.95 8.68 -2.10
N GLY A 134 0.61 8.74 -2.15
CA GLY A 134 -0.19 9.63 -1.30
C GLY A 134 -1.20 8.88 -0.46
N ARG A 135 -1.90 9.59 0.44
CA ARG A 135 -2.95 9.00 1.28
C ARG A 135 -4.04 8.34 0.40
N VAL A 136 -4.30 7.06 0.68
CA VAL A 136 -5.43 6.28 0.13
C VAL A 136 -6.54 6.03 1.16
N GLY A 137 -6.24 6.18 2.45
CA GLY A 137 -7.22 6.10 3.54
C GLY A 137 -6.64 6.48 4.90
N LEU A 138 -7.44 6.30 5.96
CA LEU A 138 -6.98 6.39 7.35
C LEU A 138 -7.51 5.23 8.21
N THR A 139 -6.73 4.81 9.20
CA THR A 139 -7.12 3.76 10.15
C THR A 139 -8.23 4.25 11.08
N LEU A 140 -9.21 3.37 11.35
CA LEU A 140 -10.36 3.70 12.20
C LEU A 140 -9.98 3.68 13.69
N SER A 141 -8.93 2.97 14.06
CA SER A 141 -8.33 2.94 15.41
C SER A 141 -7.81 4.32 15.85
N GLY A 142 -6.83 4.86 15.12
CA GLY A 142 -5.99 5.99 15.53
C GLY A 142 -5.86 7.12 14.51
N GLY A 143 -6.59 7.09 13.39
CA GLY A 143 -6.46 8.10 12.35
C GLY A 143 -5.05 8.18 11.75
N VAL A 144 -4.37 7.03 11.69
CA VAL A 144 -3.06 6.89 11.07
C VAL A 144 -3.25 6.86 9.55
N ASN A 145 -2.31 7.47 8.82
CA ASN A 145 -2.35 7.47 7.36
C ASN A 145 -2.17 6.07 6.79
N ILE A 146 -2.90 5.76 5.73
CA ILE A 146 -2.58 4.65 4.82
C ILE A 146 -2.25 5.29 3.49
N TYR A 147 -1.08 4.98 2.94
CA TYR A 147 -0.61 5.52 1.67
C TYR A 147 -0.70 4.45 0.56
N GLY A 148 -0.64 4.90 -0.70
CA GLY A 148 -0.57 4.01 -1.84
C GLY A 148 0.67 3.11 -1.77
N PRO A 149 0.69 1.98 -2.49
CA PRO A 149 1.72 0.96 -2.30
C PRO A 149 3.11 1.35 -2.83
N LEU A 150 3.26 2.50 -3.50
CA LEU A 150 4.47 2.84 -4.25
C LEU A 150 5.46 3.69 -3.45
N GLU A 151 6.74 3.48 -3.75
CA GLU A 151 7.87 4.21 -3.20
C GLU A 151 8.24 5.45 -4.02
N ALA A 152 8.70 6.49 -3.34
CA ALA A 152 9.28 7.67 -3.97
C ALA A 152 10.72 7.39 -4.45
N GLY A 153 11.36 6.38 -3.86
CA GLY A 153 12.69 5.89 -4.23
C GLY A 153 13.81 6.41 -3.33
N PHE A 154 14.94 5.71 -3.38
CA PHE A 154 16.13 5.95 -2.58
C PHE A 154 17.33 6.18 -3.49
N THR A 155 18.10 7.24 -3.22
CA THR A 155 19.38 7.50 -3.91
C THR A 155 20.53 6.69 -3.32
N LEU A 156 21.60 6.49 -4.08
CA LEU A 156 22.75 5.67 -3.67
C LEU A 156 23.29 6.05 -2.28
N GLY A 157 23.30 5.11 -1.34
CA GLY A 157 23.76 5.32 0.03
C GLY A 157 22.77 6.07 0.93
N GLN A 158 21.57 6.43 0.45
CA GLN A 158 20.49 6.96 1.26
C GLN A 158 20.01 5.91 2.26
N ALA A 159 19.74 4.69 1.80
CA ALA A 159 19.23 3.57 2.60
C ALA A 159 20.33 2.78 3.34
N CYS A 160 21.52 2.61 2.76
CA CYS A 160 22.58 1.79 3.37
C CYS A 160 23.63 2.61 4.13
N THR A 161 24.30 2.01 5.11
CA THR A 161 25.44 2.60 5.85
C THR A 161 26.79 2.38 5.14
N ASN A 162 26.87 1.40 4.22
CA ASN A 162 28.05 1.05 3.43
C ASN A 162 28.19 1.87 2.11
N ASN A 163 27.29 2.83 1.85
CA ASN A 163 27.20 3.61 0.60
C ASN A 163 26.88 2.76 -0.66
N ALA A 164 26.26 1.60 -0.50
CA ALA A 164 25.55 0.89 -1.56
C ALA A 164 24.04 1.27 -1.57
N GLY A 165 23.25 0.57 -2.39
CA GLY A 165 21.79 0.61 -2.40
C GLY A 165 21.18 1.88 -2.99
N ASP A 166 20.55 1.74 -4.15
CA ASP A 166 19.48 2.63 -4.60
C ASP A 166 18.19 1.85 -4.92
N CYS A 167 17.07 2.56 -5.05
CA CYS A 167 15.78 2.00 -5.44
C CYS A 167 15.04 3.09 -6.23
N VAL A 168 14.58 2.76 -7.44
CA VAL A 168 13.95 3.75 -8.33
C VAL A 168 12.47 3.91 -8.00
N GLY A 169 12.03 5.16 -7.83
CA GLY A 169 10.63 5.47 -7.47
C GLY A 169 9.60 4.86 -8.44
N GLY A 170 8.45 4.48 -7.91
CA GLY A 170 7.36 3.85 -8.66
C GLY A 170 7.36 2.32 -8.65
N VAL A 171 8.33 1.67 -8.01
CA VAL A 171 8.16 0.31 -7.47
C VAL A 171 7.30 0.34 -6.20
N ASP A 172 6.76 -0.80 -5.75
CA ASP A 172 6.15 -0.87 -4.42
C ASP A 172 7.19 -0.98 -3.30
N VAL A 173 6.77 -0.65 -2.08
CA VAL A 173 7.66 -0.65 -0.90
C VAL A 173 8.27 -2.02 -0.62
N GLY A 174 7.54 -3.12 -0.87
CA GLY A 174 8.07 -4.47 -0.67
C GLY A 174 9.15 -4.84 -1.68
N THR A 175 8.96 -4.48 -2.96
CA THR A 175 10.02 -4.60 -3.96
C THR A 175 11.24 -3.73 -3.63
N CYS A 176 11.03 -2.46 -3.25
CA CYS A 176 12.09 -1.52 -2.90
C CYS A 176 12.92 -2.00 -1.70
N GLU A 177 12.27 -2.43 -0.63
CA GLU A 177 12.96 -2.92 0.57
C GLU A 177 13.68 -4.26 0.33
N ASN A 178 13.20 -5.10 -0.59
CA ASN A 178 13.91 -6.31 -0.99
C ASN A 178 15.14 -6.02 -1.87
N GLU A 179 15.03 -5.08 -2.81
CA GLU A 179 16.14 -4.55 -3.63
C GLU A 179 17.23 -3.98 -2.72
N LEU A 180 16.85 -3.05 -1.85
CA LEU A 180 17.75 -2.43 -0.89
C LEU A 180 18.30 -3.42 0.14
N ASN A 181 17.56 -4.46 0.56
CA ASN A 181 18.13 -5.52 1.41
C ASN A 181 19.25 -6.28 0.70
N ALA A 182 19.07 -6.62 -0.58
CA ALA A 182 20.10 -7.29 -1.36
C ALA A 182 21.34 -6.40 -1.54
N GLU A 183 21.15 -5.13 -1.91
CA GLU A 183 22.27 -4.20 -2.19
C GLU A 183 22.96 -3.65 -0.93
N CYS A 184 22.23 -3.47 0.18
CA CYS A 184 22.82 -3.15 1.49
C CYS A 184 23.47 -4.38 2.18
N GLU A 185 23.44 -5.58 1.60
CA GLU A 185 23.83 -6.84 2.27
C GLU A 185 23.06 -7.09 3.60
N SER A 186 21.83 -6.60 3.71
CA SER A 186 20.93 -6.53 4.89
C SER A 186 21.50 -5.89 6.16
N ALA A 187 22.67 -6.30 6.65
CA ALA A 187 23.29 -5.80 7.88
C ALA A 187 23.69 -4.32 7.82
N ASN A 188 23.79 -3.73 6.62
CA ASN A 188 24.07 -2.31 6.44
C ASN A 188 22.79 -1.47 6.19
N VAL A 189 21.59 -2.02 6.29
CA VAL A 189 20.32 -1.27 6.12
C VAL A 189 20.10 -0.29 7.28
N LYS A 190 19.68 0.95 6.96
CA LYS A 190 19.16 1.92 7.93
C LYS A 190 17.70 1.60 8.24
N THR A 191 17.46 0.67 9.16
CA THR A 191 16.12 0.12 9.46
C THR A 191 15.07 1.18 9.79
N GLN A 192 15.46 2.32 10.36
CA GLN A 192 14.55 3.44 10.66
C GLN A 192 14.03 4.21 9.42
N MET A 193 14.38 3.75 8.21
CA MET A 193 13.84 4.22 6.93
C MET A 193 12.92 3.18 6.25
N PHE A 194 12.81 1.98 6.81
CA PHE A 194 12.01 0.86 6.30
C PHE A 194 10.72 0.74 7.13
N MET A 195 9.75 -0.01 6.63
CA MET A 195 8.51 -0.35 7.34
C MET A 195 8.81 -1.08 8.66
N ASP A 196 8.18 -0.61 9.74
CA ASP A 196 8.17 -1.31 11.02
C ASP A 196 7.30 -2.59 10.99
N ASP A 197 7.33 -3.37 12.09
CA ASP A 197 6.51 -4.59 12.26
C ASP A 197 4.99 -4.35 12.04
N CYS A 198 4.53 -3.10 12.12
CA CYS A 198 3.14 -2.71 11.92
C CYS A 198 2.81 -2.36 10.46
N GLY A 199 3.81 -2.27 9.58
CA GLY A 199 3.68 -2.08 8.14
C GLY A 199 3.78 -0.63 7.67
N GLY A 200 4.37 0.26 8.46
CA GLY A 200 4.47 1.69 8.15
C GLY A 200 5.80 2.34 8.55
N HIS A 201 6.05 3.53 8.01
CA HIS A 201 7.30 4.26 8.23
C HIS A 201 7.15 5.78 8.03
N ALA A 202 8.30 6.48 7.99
CA ALA A 202 8.49 7.86 7.53
C ALA A 202 7.67 8.96 8.27
N ASN A 203 7.81 10.21 7.84
CA ASN A 203 7.20 11.37 8.51
C ASN A 203 6.42 12.27 7.53
N PRO A 204 5.11 12.51 7.73
CA PRO A 204 4.25 11.94 8.78
C PRO A 204 4.14 10.42 8.69
N TYR A 205 3.92 9.72 9.81
CA TYR A 205 3.86 8.26 9.82
C TYR A 205 2.67 7.74 9.00
N HIS A 206 2.95 6.79 8.11
CA HIS A 206 1.98 6.18 7.22
C HIS A 206 2.26 4.69 7.01
N ILE A 207 1.18 3.93 6.83
CA ILE A 207 1.18 2.48 6.64
C ILE A 207 1.01 2.19 5.15
N HIS A 208 1.79 1.26 4.61
CA HIS A 208 1.63 0.77 3.24
C HIS A 208 1.06 -0.64 3.18
N ASN A 209 1.45 -1.53 4.10
CA ASN A 209 1.20 -2.97 3.97
C ASN A 209 0.10 -3.57 4.88
N LYS A 210 0.46 -4.51 5.76
CA LYS A 210 -0.41 -5.51 6.41
C LYS A 210 -1.28 -4.97 7.54
N LEU A 211 -1.19 -3.67 7.88
CA LEU A 211 -1.85 -3.03 9.02
C LEU A 211 -1.73 -3.86 10.32
N ALA A 212 -0.57 -4.49 10.54
CA ALA A 212 -0.46 -5.66 11.44
C ALA A 212 -0.71 -5.36 12.92
N CYS A 213 -0.67 -4.08 13.30
CA CYS A 213 -0.96 -3.58 14.65
C CYS A 213 -2.32 -2.86 14.77
N GLU A 214 -3.15 -2.85 13.71
CA GLU A 214 -4.51 -2.32 13.75
C GLU A 214 -5.57 -3.41 14.03
N TYR A 215 -5.23 -4.69 13.90
CA TYR A 215 -6.11 -5.83 14.13
C TYR A 215 -5.36 -7.13 14.43
N THR A 216 -6.07 -8.14 14.93
CA THR A 216 -5.56 -9.49 15.10
C THR A 216 -5.42 -10.20 13.75
N THR A 217 -4.22 -10.15 13.16
CA THR A 217 -3.91 -10.77 11.85
C THR A 217 -4.06 -12.31 11.82
N THR A 218 -4.14 -12.96 12.98
CA THR A 218 -4.14 -14.42 13.13
C THR A 218 -5.51 -15.06 13.30
N ASP A 219 -6.59 -14.30 13.50
CA ASP A 219 -7.95 -14.88 13.45
C ASP A 219 -8.40 -15.02 11.99
N SER A 220 -8.13 -16.19 11.43
CA SER A 220 -8.62 -16.59 10.11
C SER A 220 -9.97 -17.31 10.15
N ALA A 221 -10.48 -17.66 11.33
CA ALA A 221 -11.76 -18.35 11.48
C ALA A 221 -12.93 -17.38 11.28
N SER A 222 -12.82 -16.18 11.83
CA SER A 222 -13.75 -15.06 11.62
C SER A 222 -13.47 -14.31 10.32
N HIS A 223 -14.50 -13.65 9.77
CA HIS A 223 -14.26 -12.51 8.89
C HIS A 223 -13.48 -11.45 9.69
N SER A 224 -12.41 -10.91 9.11
CA SER A 224 -11.59 -9.90 9.75
C SER A 224 -12.40 -8.63 10.08
N PRO A 225 -12.01 -7.86 11.11
CA PRO A 225 -12.66 -6.58 11.40
C PRO A 225 -12.42 -5.56 10.29
N ILE A 226 -13.27 -4.52 10.25
CA ILE A 226 -12.98 -3.31 9.48
C ILE A 226 -11.91 -2.50 10.22
N VAL A 227 -10.81 -2.19 9.55
CA VAL A 227 -9.61 -1.59 10.16
C VAL A 227 -9.41 -0.14 9.75
N ALA A 228 -9.92 0.25 8.58
CA ALA A 228 -9.71 1.57 8.01
C ALA A 228 -10.86 1.98 7.08
N VAL A 229 -10.87 3.26 6.73
CA VAL A 229 -11.74 3.84 5.70
C VAL A 229 -10.91 4.46 4.60
N MET A 230 -11.16 4.05 3.36
CA MET A 230 -10.50 4.56 2.17
C MET A 230 -11.13 5.90 1.75
N LEU A 231 -10.42 6.72 0.96
CA LEU A 231 -10.90 8.05 0.61
C LEU A 231 -12.14 8.06 -0.30
N ASP A 232 -12.48 6.95 -0.97
CA ASP A 232 -13.78 6.80 -1.64
C ASP A 232 -14.96 6.53 -0.68
N GLY A 233 -14.68 6.44 0.63
CA GLY A 233 -15.63 6.19 1.70
C GLY A 233 -15.87 4.71 2.04
N ARG A 234 -15.30 3.74 1.31
CA ARG A 234 -15.52 2.31 1.63
C ARG A 234 -14.59 1.81 2.73
N GLY A 235 -14.95 0.69 3.34
CA GLY A 235 -14.13 0.01 4.33
C GLY A 235 -12.95 -0.74 3.72
N LEU A 236 -11.81 -0.70 4.41
CA LEU A 236 -10.74 -1.70 4.30
C LEU A 236 -10.85 -2.61 5.52
N TYR A 237 -10.90 -3.91 5.27
CA TYR A 237 -10.98 -4.98 6.26
C TYR A 237 -9.64 -5.71 6.34
N GLY A 238 -9.40 -6.41 7.45
CA GLY A 238 -8.23 -7.29 7.57
C GLY A 238 -8.26 -8.46 6.57
N LYS A 239 -7.18 -9.26 6.57
CA LYS A 239 -6.91 -10.27 5.53
C LYS A 239 -7.99 -11.31 5.24
N TRP A 240 -8.79 -11.69 6.23
CA TRP A 240 -9.61 -12.91 6.16
C TRP A 240 -11.08 -12.62 5.84
N GLU A 241 -11.63 -13.34 4.86
CA GLU A 241 -13.07 -13.50 4.62
C GLU A 241 -13.71 -14.36 5.73
N GLY A 242 -12.93 -15.32 6.25
CA GLY A 242 -13.30 -16.24 7.31
C GLY A 242 -13.12 -17.70 6.92
N GLY A 243 -13.42 -18.62 7.84
CA GLY A 243 -13.34 -20.07 7.58
C GLY A 243 -11.94 -20.61 7.25
N GLY A 244 -10.89 -19.83 7.50
CA GLY A 244 -9.50 -20.10 7.14
C GLY A 244 -9.03 -19.48 5.82
N ALA A 245 -9.88 -18.72 5.12
CA ALA A 245 -9.62 -18.19 3.78
C ALA A 245 -9.55 -16.65 3.73
N ALA A 246 -8.66 -16.14 2.87
CA ALA A 246 -8.74 -14.79 2.33
C ALA A 246 -9.70 -14.81 1.10
N PRO A 247 -10.25 -13.67 0.67
CA PRO A 247 -11.14 -13.63 -0.50
C PRO A 247 -10.42 -14.12 -1.76
N GLY A 248 -11.09 -14.94 -2.57
CA GLY A 248 -10.56 -15.49 -3.83
C GLY A 248 -10.93 -14.70 -5.07
N ASP A 249 -11.76 -13.67 -4.91
CA ASP A 249 -12.48 -12.91 -5.93
C ASP A 249 -12.18 -11.40 -5.86
N LEU A 250 -11.00 -11.04 -5.34
CA LEU A 250 -10.52 -9.65 -5.32
C LEU A 250 -10.29 -9.12 -6.74
N ASP A 251 -10.81 -7.92 -7.02
CA ASP A 251 -10.54 -7.17 -8.24
C ASP A 251 -9.16 -6.46 -8.19
N ALA A 252 -8.81 -5.76 -9.28
CA ALA A 252 -7.54 -5.04 -9.39
C ALA A 252 -7.46 -3.75 -8.56
N CYS A 253 -8.53 -3.36 -7.87
CA CYS A 253 -8.46 -2.39 -6.78
C CYS A 253 -8.22 -3.05 -5.40
N ASN A 254 -8.11 -4.38 -5.33
CA ASN A 254 -7.98 -5.19 -4.11
C ASN A 254 -9.25 -5.22 -3.25
N GLY A 255 -10.42 -5.17 -3.90
CA GLY A 255 -11.73 -5.27 -3.26
C GLY A 255 -12.71 -6.16 -4.03
N HIS A 256 -13.83 -6.50 -3.39
CA HIS A 256 -14.85 -7.40 -3.94
C HIS A 256 -16.24 -7.08 -3.37
N MET A 257 -17.29 -7.76 -3.85
CA MET A 257 -18.68 -7.63 -3.37
C MET A 257 -19.04 -8.68 -2.29
N GLY A 258 -18.39 -8.64 -1.13
CA GLY A 258 -18.58 -9.62 -0.05
C GLY A 258 -19.57 -9.25 1.07
N PRO A 259 -19.90 -10.21 1.96
CA PRO A 259 -20.76 -10.04 3.14
C PRO A 259 -19.98 -9.56 4.39
N VAL A 260 -20.03 -8.26 4.70
CA VAL A 260 -19.28 -7.71 5.85
C VAL A 260 -19.99 -7.92 7.20
N PRO A 261 -19.22 -8.10 8.30
CA PRO A 261 -19.73 -8.04 9.67
C PRO A 261 -20.08 -6.60 10.10
N ALA A 262 -20.96 -6.49 11.10
CA ALA A 262 -21.25 -5.23 11.79
C ALA A 262 -20.15 -4.90 12.80
N SER A 263 -19.76 -3.62 12.91
CA SER A 263 -18.88 -3.12 13.98
C SER A 263 -19.60 -2.07 14.81
N THR A 264 -19.95 -2.43 16.05
CA THR A 264 -20.50 -1.49 17.04
C THR A 264 -19.53 -0.36 17.36
N GLU A 265 -18.23 -0.62 17.34
CA GLU A 265 -17.19 0.38 17.63
C GLU A 265 -17.05 1.43 16.51
N HIS A 266 -17.34 1.03 15.26
CA HIS A 266 -17.19 1.90 14.10
C HIS A 266 -18.53 2.29 13.45
N GLY A 267 -19.65 1.92 14.09
CA GLY A 267 -21.01 2.28 13.67
C GLY A 267 -21.45 1.61 12.35
N THR A 268 -20.84 0.49 11.94
CA THR A 268 -21.18 -0.18 10.68
C THR A 268 -22.24 -1.26 10.87
N THR A 269 -23.10 -1.41 9.86
CA THR A 269 -24.11 -2.48 9.79
C THR A 269 -23.61 -3.62 8.91
N ALA A 270 -23.91 -4.86 9.29
CA ALA A 270 -23.65 -6.03 8.44
C ALA A 270 -24.47 -5.98 7.14
N GLY A 271 -23.94 -6.55 6.06
CA GLY A 271 -24.61 -6.63 4.76
C GLY A 271 -23.65 -6.96 3.62
N THR A 272 -24.19 -7.19 2.41
CA THR A 272 -23.35 -7.41 1.22
C THR A 272 -22.99 -6.08 0.58
N VAL A 273 -21.72 -5.71 0.60
CA VAL A 273 -21.23 -4.39 0.14
C VAL A 273 -19.86 -4.54 -0.52
N TYR A 274 -19.53 -3.65 -1.46
CA TYR A 274 -18.17 -3.62 -1.98
C TYR A 274 -17.23 -3.05 -0.92
N HIS A 275 -16.14 -3.76 -0.64
CA HIS A 275 -15.11 -3.36 0.31
C HIS A 275 -13.74 -3.93 -0.08
N TYR A 276 -12.68 -3.39 0.53
CA TYR A 276 -11.29 -3.78 0.26
C TYR A 276 -10.76 -4.70 1.37
N HIS A 277 -9.77 -5.52 1.05
CA HIS A 277 -9.04 -6.33 2.03
C HIS A 277 -7.55 -5.98 2.09
N VAL A 278 -6.98 -6.13 3.28
CA VAL A 278 -5.52 -6.19 3.45
C VAL A 278 -4.99 -7.50 2.86
N THR A 279 -3.90 -7.45 2.09
CA THR A 279 -3.28 -8.64 1.50
C THR A 279 -1.80 -8.76 1.88
N ASP A 280 -1.26 -9.99 1.90
CA ASP A 280 0.19 -10.23 2.11
C ASP A 280 1.05 -9.87 0.88
N SER A 281 0.41 -9.40 -0.19
CA SER A 281 0.97 -9.17 -1.52
C SER A 281 0.46 -7.83 -2.06
N PRO A 282 1.25 -7.11 -2.89
CA PRO A 282 0.82 -5.86 -3.52
C PRO A 282 -0.54 -6.00 -4.21
N PRO A 283 -1.43 -4.99 -4.06
CA PRO A 283 -1.16 -3.65 -3.54
C PRO A 283 -1.18 -3.54 -2.01
N TYR A 284 -1.29 -4.65 -1.28
CA TYR A 284 -1.40 -4.78 0.19
C TYR A 284 -2.63 -4.13 0.84
N THR A 285 -3.09 -2.98 0.35
CA THR A 285 -4.25 -2.24 0.84
C THR A 285 -5.24 -2.03 -0.30
N ILE A 286 -5.04 -1.03 -1.18
CA ILE A 286 -5.84 -0.84 -2.39
C ILE A 286 -5.00 -0.55 -3.63
N GLY A 287 -5.40 -1.15 -4.75
CA GLY A 287 -4.80 -0.90 -6.07
C GLY A 287 -5.37 0.34 -6.74
N CYS A 288 -6.64 0.65 -6.48
CA CYS A 288 -7.40 1.81 -6.97
C CYS A 288 -8.65 1.98 -6.11
N TYR A 289 -9.52 2.94 -6.42
CA TYR A 289 -10.87 3.00 -5.86
C TYR A 289 -11.84 2.28 -6.80
N GLY A 290 -12.31 1.09 -6.43
CA GLY A 290 -13.10 0.19 -7.29
C GLY A 290 -14.61 0.38 -7.20
N PRO A 291 -15.43 -0.53 -7.75
CA PRO A 291 -15.02 -1.80 -8.40
C PRO A 291 -14.37 -1.59 -9.77
N VAL A 292 -13.61 -2.59 -10.21
CA VAL A 292 -13.16 -2.76 -11.61
C VAL A 292 -13.46 -4.19 -12.09
N SER A 293 -13.81 -4.34 -13.37
CA SER A 293 -14.30 -5.59 -13.96
C SER A 293 -13.19 -6.43 -14.62
N THR A 294 -12.00 -5.86 -14.80
CA THR A 294 -10.81 -6.52 -15.36
C THR A 294 -9.53 -5.85 -14.86
N ILE A 295 -8.38 -6.53 -15.01
CA ILE A 295 -7.07 -5.92 -14.75
C ILE A 295 -6.74 -4.76 -15.71
N ASP A 296 -7.17 -4.84 -16.97
CA ASP A 296 -6.93 -3.76 -17.95
C ASP A 296 -7.83 -2.53 -17.72
N GLU A 297 -9.02 -2.70 -17.13
CA GLU A 297 -9.84 -1.57 -16.65
C GLU A 297 -9.13 -0.81 -15.52
N CYS A 298 -8.52 -1.52 -14.56
CA CYS A 298 -7.67 -0.89 -13.55
C CYS A 298 -6.49 -0.16 -14.19
N LYS A 299 -5.72 -0.84 -15.05
CA LYS A 299 -4.53 -0.26 -15.69
C LYS A 299 -4.87 0.98 -16.51
N GLY A 300 -6.07 1.02 -17.12
CA GLY A 300 -6.60 2.19 -17.83
C GLY A 300 -6.86 3.43 -16.95
N LEU A 301 -6.88 3.31 -15.62
CA LEU A 301 -6.92 4.43 -14.69
C LEU A 301 -5.55 5.14 -14.56
N TYR A 302 -4.45 4.44 -14.88
CA TYR A 302 -3.07 4.86 -14.63
C TYR A 302 -2.34 5.14 -15.95
N SER A 303 -2.13 6.41 -16.28
CA SER A 303 -1.51 6.79 -17.57
C SER A 303 -0.08 6.25 -17.76
N GLU A 304 0.60 6.00 -16.64
CA GLU A 304 1.94 5.46 -16.57
C GLU A 304 2.00 3.92 -16.63
N CYS A 305 0.88 3.20 -16.40
CA CYS A 305 0.80 1.74 -16.47
C CYS A 305 0.57 1.25 -17.91
N THR A 306 1.52 1.53 -18.79
CA THR A 306 1.52 1.00 -20.17
C THR A 306 2.69 0.05 -20.35
N ALA A 307 2.43 -1.14 -20.91
CA ALA A 307 3.27 -2.35 -20.80
C ALA A 307 4.70 -2.28 -21.42
N THR A 308 5.13 -1.12 -21.89
CA THR A 308 6.45 -0.84 -22.48
C THR A 308 7.09 0.45 -21.98
N ALA A 309 6.38 1.31 -21.24
CA ALA A 309 6.95 2.51 -20.63
C ALA A 309 7.24 2.20 -19.16
N ASN A 310 8.36 2.68 -18.63
CA ASN A 310 8.72 2.51 -17.21
C ASN A 310 8.82 1.03 -16.76
N ALA A 311 9.15 0.11 -17.67
CA ALA A 311 9.51 -1.25 -17.33
C ALA A 311 11.00 -1.32 -16.97
N ILE A 312 11.30 -1.78 -15.76
CA ILE A 312 12.65 -1.92 -15.20
C ILE A 312 12.93 -3.38 -14.81
N THR A 313 14.13 -3.67 -14.33
CA THR A 313 14.57 -5.01 -13.92
C THR A 313 15.21 -4.94 -12.54
N VAL A 314 14.52 -5.44 -11.51
CA VAL A 314 14.82 -5.22 -10.08
C VAL A 314 15.43 -6.48 -9.44
N PRO A 315 16.58 -6.40 -8.74
CA PRO A 315 17.16 -7.53 -8.01
C PRO A 315 16.36 -7.84 -6.73
N GLN A 316 16.40 -9.09 -6.29
CA GLN A 316 15.75 -9.53 -5.04
C GLN A 316 16.69 -10.41 -4.20
N THR A 317 16.33 -10.60 -2.93
CA THR A 317 17.13 -11.32 -1.92
C THR A 317 17.32 -12.82 -2.19
N ASP A 318 16.61 -13.39 -3.17
CA ASP A 318 16.80 -14.76 -3.66
C ASP A 318 17.87 -14.88 -4.76
N GLY A 319 18.46 -13.76 -5.19
CA GLY A 319 19.46 -13.69 -6.24
C GLY A 319 18.90 -13.65 -7.66
N ASN A 320 17.56 -13.63 -7.83
CA ASN A 320 16.91 -13.43 -9.12
C ASN A 320 16.74 -11.93 -9.43
N THR A 321 16.32 -11.64 -10.65
CA THR A 321 16.03 -10.29 -11.12
C THR A 321 14.70 -10.31 -11.88
N TYR A 322 13.79 -9.39 -11.55
CA TYR A 322 12.40 -9.43 -12.01
C TYR A 322 12.04 -8.19 -12.80
N ASN A 323 11.30 -8.36 -13.90
CA ASN A 323 10.74 -7.24 -14.63
C ASN A 323 9.63 -6.60 -13.79
N TYR A 324 9.70 -5.27 -13.64
CA TYR A 324 8.76 -4.49 -12.85
C TYR A 324 8.19 -3.32 -13.67
N GLN A 325 6.86 -3.21 -13.73
CA GLN A 325 6.13 -2.10 -14.33
C GLN A 325 5.99 -0.96 -13.30
N GLN A 326 6.84 0.06 -13.37
CA GLN A 326 6.74 1.21 -12.46
C GLN A 326 5.42 1.96 -12.64
N TRP A 327 5.00 2.63 -11.57
CA TRP A 327 3.82 3.52 -11.53
C TRP A 327 2.50 2.82 -11.89
N CYS A 328 2.43 1.51 -11.64
CA CYS A 328 1.23 0.71 -11.76
C CYS A 328 0.88 0.05 -10.44
N THR A 329 -0.37 0.19 -10.01
CA THR A 329 -0.89 -0.37 -8.76
C THR A 329 -1.88 -1.53 -8.99
N CYS A 330 -1.97 -2.00 -10.23
CA CYS A 330 -2.94 -3.00 -10.72
C CYS A 330 -2.29 -4.38 -10.86
N TYR A 331 -2.05 -5.05 -9.73
CA TYR A 331 -1.23 -6.27 -9.66
C TYR A 331 -1.98 -7.55 -10.11
N GLN A 332 -3.21 -7.75 -9.63
CA GLN A 332 -4.01 -8.97 -9.81
C GLN A 332 -5.50 -8.67 -9.94
N HIS A 333 -6.29 -9.53 -10.56
CA HIS A 333 -7.76 -9.52 -10.54
C HIS A 333 -8.27 -10.96 -10.72
N GLU A 334 -9.06 -11.48 -9.77
CA GLU A 334 -9.58 -12.86 -9.79
C GLU A 334 -8.48 -13.92 -10.06
N GLY A 335 -7.31 -13.73 -9.44
CA GLY A 335 -6.11 -14.58 -9.64
C GLY A 335 -5.37 -14.39 -10.97
N THR A 336 -5.88 -13.56 -11.89
CA THR A 336 -5.19 -13.15 -13.12
C THR A 336 -4.25 -11.98 -12.85
N CYS A 337 -2.95 -12.15 -13.12
CA CYS A 337 -1.94 -11.15 -12.80
C CYS A 337 -1.47 -10.28 -13.98
N ASN A 338 -0.92 -9.11 -13.63
CA ASN A 338 -0.06 -8.33 -14.50
C ASN A 338 1.32 -9.00 -14.60
N SER A 339 1.65 -9.64 -15.72
CA SER A 339 2.93 -10.38 -15.89
C SER A 339 4.19 -9.53 -15.71
N ASN A 340 4.06 -8.20 -15.78
CA ASN A 340 5.15 -7.26 -15.56
C ASN A 340 5.27 -6.84 -14.08
N GLN A 341 4.55 -7.48 -13.15
CA GLN A 341 4.65 -7.27 -11.71
C GLN A 341 4.54 -8.63 -10.99
N PHE A 342 5.58 -9.02 -10.26
CA PHE A 342 5.65 -10.22 -9.41
C PHE A 342 5.32 -11.61 -10.04
N PRO A 343 6.17 -12.16 -10.92
CA PRO A 343 6.07 -13.56 -11.36
C PRO A 343 5.99 -14.61 -10.23
N SER A 344 6.52 -14.31 -9.04
CA SER A 344 6.50 -15.17 -7.84
C SER A 344 5.15 -15.22 -7.12
N LEU A 345 4.44 -14.09 -7.04
CA LEU A 345 3.10 -14.01 -6.41
C LEU A 345 1.99 -14.49 -7.35
N CYS A 346 2.30 -14.57 -8.65
CA CYS A 346 1.37 -14.79 -9.75
C CYS A 346 1.35 -16.22 -10.34
N GLY A 347 1.81 -17.22 -9.58
CA GLY A 347 1.30 -18.59 -9.75
C GLY A 347 1.71 -19.38 -11.01
N GLY A 348 2.86 -19.10 -11.62
CA GLY A 348 3.55 -20.13 -12.44
C GLY A 348 3.39 -20.07 -13.97
N GLN A 349 3.85 -18.97 -14.59
CA GLN A 349 4.26 -18.95 -16.00
C GLN A 349 5.65 -18.32 -16.12
N GLY A 350 6.62 -19.00 -16.74
CA GLY A 350 7.95 -18.42 -17.03
C GLY A 350 9.19 -19.11 -16.43
N THR A 351 9.32 -20.44 -16.60
CA THR A 351 10.60 -21.19 -16.51
C THR A 351 11.64 -20.73 -15.47
N VAL A 352 11.41 -21.04 -14.18
CA VAL A 352 12.52 -21.17 -13.22
C VAL A 352 13.42 -22.31 -13.71
N THR A 353 14.59 -21.97 -14.25
CA THR A 353 15.61 -22.99 -14.57
C THR A 353 16.31 -23.31 -13.27
N VAL A 354 15.90 -24.41 -12.61
CA VAL A 354 16.39 -24.79 -11.28
C VAL A 354 17.88 -25.19 -11.38
N ALA A 355 18.75 -24.21 -11.20
CA ALA A 355 20.15 -24.44 -10.93
C ALA A 355 20.25 -25.14 -9.57
N SER A 356 20.50 -26.46 -9.59
CA SER A 356 20.60 -27.27 -8.38
C SER A 356 21.68 -26.71 -7.45
N GLN A 357 21.29 -26.29 -6.24
CA GLN A 357 22.24 -25.83 -5.23
C GLN A 357 23.24 -26.94 -4.90
N SER A 358 24.49 -26.75 -5.31
CA SER A 358 25.63 -27.60 -4.95
C SER A 358 26.50 -26.80 -3.99
N GLY A 359 26.32 -27.00 -2.68
CA GLY A 359 26.87 -26.08 -1.68
C GLY A 359 27.04 -26.59 -0.24
N VAL A 360 26.66 -27.83 0.09
CA VAL A 360 26.96 -28.46 1.39
C VAL A 360 27.73 -29.75 1.15
N SER A 361 28.97 -29.80 1.63
CA SER A 361 29.94 -30.86 1.33
C SER A 361 30.29 -31.71 2.55
N GLY A 362 30.24 -33.04 2.40
CA GLY A 362 30.97 -33.98 3.28
C GLY A 362 30.11 -35.07 3.92
N GLY A 363 30.29 -36.31 3.47
CA GLY A 363 29.62 -37.51 4.00
C GLY A 363 28.94 -38.30 2.88
N GLY A 364 29.68 -39.22 2.25
CA GLY A 364 29.17 -40.02 1.12
C GLY A 364 29.12 -41.51 1.42
N ASP A 365 28.42 -42.24 0.55
CA ASP A 365 28.78 -43.62 0.18
C ASP A 365 28.37 -43.87 -1.29
N THR A 366 28.48 -45.12 -1.75
CA THR A 366 28.71 -45.53 -3.15
C THR A 366 27.52 -46.27 -3.79
N GLY A 367 27.35 -46.23 -5.13
CA GLY A 367 26.17 -46.91 -5.73
C GLY A 367 25.86 -46.80 -7.24
N SER A 368 26.85 -46.86 -8.13
CA SER A 368 26.79 -47.36 -9.53
C SER A 368 25.46 -47.44 -10.35
N GLY A 369 25.44 -46.79 -11.53
CA GLY A 369 25.06 -47.46 -12.80
C GLY A 369 23.76 -47.03 -13.54
N PRO A 370 23.74 -46.89 -14.89
CA PRO A 370 22.59 -46.37 -15.65
C PRO A 370 22.00 -47.28 -16.78
N GLY A 371 20.79 -46.93 -17.24
CA GLY A 371 20.14 -47.43 -18.48
C GLY A 371 18.64 -47.74 -18.29
N GLY A 372 17.74 -47.60 -19.27
CA GLY A 372 17.84 -47.02 -20.62
C GLY A 372 16.55 -47.22 -21.44
N SER A 373 16.20 -46.26 -22.31
CA SER A 373 15.31 -46.32 -23.49
C SER A 373 14.07 -47.26 -23.56
N GLY A 374 12.89 -46.72 -23.92
CA GLY A 374 12.02 -47.44 -24.88
C GLY A 374 10.49 -47.25 -24.82
N GLY A 375 9.93 -46.58 -25.84
CA GLY A 375 8.64 -46.98 -26.46
C GLY A 375 7.33 -46.38 -25.91
N PRO A 376 6.32 -46.10 -26.79
CA PRO A 376 5.01 -45.57 -26.39
C PRO A 376 3.83 -46.56 -26.55
N GLY A 377 2.71 -46.28 -25.88
CA GLY A 377 1.41 -46.85 -26.23
C GLY A 377 0.33 -46.69 -25.16
N GLY A 378 -0.93 -46.51 -25.58
CA GLY A 378 -2.11 -46.68 -24.72
C GLY A 378 -2.89 -45.41 -24.36
N ALA A 379 -4.08 -45.28 -24.91
CA ALA A 379 -5.16 -44.40 -24.47
C ALA A 379 -6.51 -45.08 -24.83
N PRO A 380 -7.66 -44.66 -24.30
CA PRO A 380 -7.93 -44.15 -22.95
C PRO A 380 -9.05 -44.97 -22.25
N SER A 381 -9.29 -44.78 -20.95
CA SER A 381 -10.50 -45.35 -20.31
C SER A 381 -10.94 -44.64 -19.02
N ALA A 382 -12.24 -44.31 -18.96
CA ALA A 382 -13.12 -44.19 -17.79
C ALA A 382 -12.69 -43.32 -16.58
N GLY A 383 -13.57 -42.38 -16.20
CA GLY A 383 -13.55 -41.76 -14.88
C GLY A 383 -14.20 -42.64 -13.80
N ALA A 384 -14.01 -42.27 -12.52
CA ALA A 384 -14.59 -42.95 -11.36
C ALA A 384 -15.28 -41.95 -10.42
N THR A 385 -16.42 -42.35 -9.86
CA THR A 385 -17.29 -41.51 -9.03
C THR A 385 -16.82 -41.43 -7.58
N LEU A 386 -17.07 -40.30 -6.91
CA LEU A 386 -16.89 -40.14 -5.46
C LEU A 386 -17.77 -41.13 -4.67
N THR A 387 -17.17 -41.82 -3.69
CA THR A 387 -17.88 -42.67 -2.71
C THR A 387 -17.65 -42.17 -1.29
N THR A 388 -18.71 -41.72 -0.62
CA THR A 388 -18.65 -41.24 0.77
C THR A 388 -18.59 -42.38 1.79
N SER A 389 -17.76 -42.24 2.83
CA SER A 389 -17.60 -43.26 3.89
C SER A 389 -18.67 -43.14 4.99
N PRO A 390 -19.27 -44.24 5.47
CA PRO A 390 -20.47 -44.20 6.33
C PRO A 390 -20.23 -43.82 7.81
N ILE A 391 -19.01 -43.41 8.19
CA ILE A 391 -18.64 -43.15 9.59
C ILE A 391 -19.19 -41.79 10.10
N LEU A 392 -19.41 -40.82 9.21
CA LEU A 392 -19.79 -39.45 9.61
C LEU A 392 -21.23 -39.34 10.15
N THR A 393 -22.11 -40.27 9.77
CA THR A 393 -23.56 -40.21 10.08
C THR A 393 -23.90 -40.47 11.55
N LEU A 394 -23.01 -41.10 12.32
CA LEU A 394 -23.27 -41.40 13.74
C LEU A 394 -23.03 -40.22 14.70
N LEU A 395 -22.09 -39.32 14.40
CA LEU A 395 -21.80 -38.17 15.29
C LEU A 395 -22.93 -37.13 15.28
N VAL A 396 -23.54 -36.88 14.11
CA VAL A 396 -24.58 -35.85 13.95
C VAL A 396 -25.83 -36.17 14.78
N ALA A 397 -26.18 -37.45 14.92
CA ALA A 397 -27.31 -37.87 15.75
C ALA A 397 -27.08 -37.69 17.27
N ALA A 398 -25.82 -37.72 17.73
CA ALA A 398 -25.49 -37.60 19.15
C ALA A 398 -25.59 -36.16 19.68
N LEU A 399 -25.13 -35.16 18.91
CA LEU A 399 -25.22 -33.76 19.34
C LEU A 399 -26.67 -33.23 19.33
N ALA A 400 -27.51 -33.69 18.41
CA ALA A 400 -28.90 -33.27 18.31
C ALA A 400 -29.75 -33.57 19.56
N ALA A 401 -29.36 -34.58 20.35
CA ALA A 401 -30.05 -34.95 21.59
C ALA A 401 -29.68 -34.07 22.81
N LEU A 402 -28.57 -33.34 22.76
CA LEU A 402 -28.05 -32.55 23.89
C LEU A 402 -28.61 -31.12 23.96
N PHE A 403 -29.04 -30.55 22.83
CA PHE A 403 -29.58 -29.18 22.76
C PHE A 403 -31.11 -29.07 22.91
N ALA A 404 -31.81 -30.18 23.20
CA ALA A 404 -33.27 -30.20 23.39
C ALA A 404 -33.71 -29.97 24.86
N ARG A 405 -32.80 -29.54 25.76
CA ARG A 405 -33.05 -29.34 27.20
C ARG A 405 -32.21 -28.23 27.84
N TRP A 406 -32.29 -27.00 27.33
CA TRP A 406 -32.08 -25.75 28.08
C TRP A 406 -32.98 -24.66 27.48
#